data_AF-A0A1V6TDL8-F1
#
_entry.id   AF-A0A1V6TDL8-F1
#
_cell.length_a   1.000
_cell.length_b   1.000
_cell.length_c   1.000
_cell.angle_alpha   90.00
_cell.angle_beta   90.00
_cell.angle_gamma   90.00
#
_symmetry.space_group_name_H-M   'P 1'
#
loop_
_entity.id
_entity.type
_entity.pdbx_description
1 polymer ?
#
loop_
_entity_poly.entity_id
_entity_poly.type
_entity_poly.pdbx_seq_one_letter_code
_entity_poly.pdbx_strand_id
1 'polypeptide(L)'
;MPPPYTLNAFMTYLSENHCLETLQFTLAAKQYRETYNSFVNQSGEPIVTTDPSAGRHLRMLYQLLLTTYVIPGAPREVNLSSDVRGSLLRYKDQSTPPQPEALEPGVKHIQELMENSIFLLFLNSCATPSCQVLAPEVSNMIDVKLDSSVTSSGNDSTKSLHVNSKRPFLSHHMRALSWPPWGRQRG
;
A
#
# COMPACT_ATOMS: atom_id res chain seq x y z
N MET A 1 -14.39 9.48 18.30
CA MET A 1 -15.27 9.09 17.18
C MET A 1 -15.24 7.57 17.06
N PRO A 2 -16.36 6.86 17.18
CA PRO A 2 -16.44 5.46 16.77
C PRO A 2 -17.54 5.32 15.70
N PRO A 3 -17.31 4.83 14.46
CA PRO A 3 -16.58 3.63 14.01
C PRO A 3 -15.42 4.00 13.02
N PRO A 4 -14.67 3.06 12.41
CA PRO A 4 -13.23 3.20 12.14
C PRO A 4 -12.87 3.98 10.86
N TYR A 5 -13.48 5.14 10.62
CA TYR A 5 -13.21 5.97 9.44
C TYR A 5 -12.12 7.01 9.74
N THR A 6 -10.99 6.57 10.28
CA THR A 6 -9.82 7.42 10.52
C THR A 6 -8.74 7.11 9.48
N LEU A 7 -7.91 8.10 9.15
CA LEU A 7 -6.74 7.88 8.29
C LEU A 7 -5.85 6.75 8.83
N ASN A 8 -5.68 6.65 10.15
CA ASN A 8 -4.90 5.59 10.77
C ASN A 8 -5.51 4.19 10.52
N ALA A 9 -6.84 4.06 10.63
CA ALA A 9 -7.52 2.80 10.31
C ALA A 9 -7.38 2.43 8.84
N PHE A 10 -7.49 3.39 7.93
CA PHE A 10 -7.26 3.17 6.50
C PHE A 10 -5.82 2.76 6.21
N MET A 11 -4.82 3.44 6.80
CA MET A 11 -3.40 3.08 6.65
C MET A 11 -3.10 1.68 7.20
N THR A 12 -3.73 1.31 8.31
CA THR A 12 -3.63 -0.06 8.86
C THR A 12 -4.22 -1.07 7.88
N TYR A 13 -5.45 -0.82 7.39
CA TYR A 13 -6.10 -1.66 6.39
C TYR A 13 -5.25 -1.86 5.13
N LEU A 14 -4.66 -0.79 4.59
CA LEU A 14 -3.78 -0.88 3.42
C LEU A 14 -2.55 -1.75 3.69
N SER A 15 -1.99 -1.67 4.89
CA SER A 15 -0.82 -2.47 5.27
C SER A 15 -1.15 -3.95 5.42
N GLU A 16 -2.34 -4.28 5.95
CA GLU A 16 -2.80 -5.65 6.14
C GLU A 16 -3.22 -6.32 4.83
N ASN A 17 -3.76 -5.55 3.89
CA ASN A 17 -4.28 -6.07 2.62
C ASN A 17 -3.31 -5.93 1.44
N HIS A 18 -2.01 -5.70 1.70
CA HIS A 18 -1.01 -5.51 0.63
C HIS A 18 -1.49 -4.48 -0.41
N CYS A 19 -1.97 -3.34 0.06
CA CYS A 19 -2.41 -2.21 -0.77
C CYS A 19 -1.58 -0.95 -0.50
N LEU A 20 -0.54 -1.05 0.35
CA LEU A 20 0.30 0.08 0.72
C LEU A 20 1.26 0.46 -0.41
N GLU A 21 1.70 -0.51 -1.21
CA GLU A 21 2.50 -0.34 -2.41
C GLU A 21 1.87 0.65 -3.40
N THR A 22 0.54 0.65 -3.49
CA THR A 22 -0.26 1.56 -4.32
C THR A 22 0.00 3.02 -3.93
N LEU A 23 0.01 3.34 -2.63
CA LEU A 23 0.38 4.67 -2.15
C LEU A 23 1.88 4.94 -2.32
N GLN A 24 2.73 3.97 -2.00
CA GLN A 24 4.18 4.12 -2.10
C GLN A 24 4.63 4.44 -3.54
N PHE A 25 4.00 3.82 -4.53
CA PHE A 25 4.22 4.12 -5.95
C PHE A 25 3.89 5.58 -6.28
N THR A 26 2.73 6.09 -5.86
CA THR A 26 2.36 7.50 -6.12
C THR A 26 3.33 8.48 -5.47
N LEU A 27 3.82 8.18 -4.26
CA LEU A 27 4.82 8.99 -3.57
C LEU A 27 6.18 8.94 -4.27
N ALA A 28 6.61 7.76 -4.69
CA ALA A 28 7.86 7.59 -5.44
C ALA A 28 7.80 8.32 -6.80
N ALA A 29 6.65 8.29 -7.48
CA ALA A 29 6.45 9.04 -8.73
C ALA A 29 6.46 10.56 -8.49
N LYS A 30 5.85 11.04 -7.40
CA LYS A 30 5.93 12.44 -6.98
C LYS A 30 7.37 12.86 -6.69
N GLN A 31 8.12 12.04 -5.95
CA GLN A 31 9.54 12.29 -5.66
C GLN A 31 10.38 12.33 -6.93
N TYR A 32 10.12 11.44 -7.90
CA TYR A 32 10.77 11.48 -9.21
C TYR A 32 10.55 12.84 -9.89
N ARG A 33 9.29 13.31 -9.94
CA ARG A 33 8.94 14.61 -10.52
C ARG A 33 9.64 15.78 -9.82
N GLU A 34 9.61 15.81 -8.49
CA GLU A 34 10.28 16.86 -7.71
C GLU A 34 11.79 16.88 -7.95
N THR A 35 12.41 15.69 -8.00
CA THR A 35 13.84 15.54 -8.30
C THR A 35 14.14 15.99 -9.73
N TYR A 36 13.31 15.61 -10.70
CA TYR A 36 13.45 16.03 -12.09
C TYR A 36 13.40 17.55 -12.23
N ASN A 37 12.42 18.18 -11.58
CA ASN A 37 12.24 19.63 -11.60
C ASN A 37 13.38 20.39 -10.89
N SER A 38 14.10 19.75 -9.96
CA SER A 38 15.30 20.34 -9.37
C SER A 38 16.48 20.44 -10.35
N PHE A 39 16.45 19.65 -11.43
CA PHE A 39 17.43 19.68 -12.52
C PHE A 39 16.91 20.47 -13.74
N VAL A 40 16.13 21.52 -13.49
CA VAL A 40 15.68 22.47 -14.52
C VAL A 40 16.43 23.79 -14.28
N ASN A 41 16.98 24.39 -15.33
CA ASN A 41 17.68 25.68 -15.20
C ASN A 41 16.71 26.86 -15.05
N GLN A 42 17.26 28.05 -14.85
CA GLN A 42 16.50 29.30 -14.70
C GLN A 42 15.62 29.63 -15.93
N SER A 43 15.94 29.07 -17.10
CA SER A 43 15.16 29.20 -18.34
C SER A 43 14.05 28.15 -18.50
N GLY A 44 13.90 27.22 -17.55
CA GLY A 44 12.89 26.15 -17.64
C GLY A 44 13.34 24.93 -18.47
N GLU A 45 14.59 24.90 -18.94
CA GLU A 45 15.15 23.82 -19.73
C GLU A 45 15.79 22.73 -18.84
N PRO A 46 15.58 21.44 -19.13
CA PRO A 46 16.19 20.35 -18.38
C PRO A 46 17.72 20.37 -18.53
N ILE A 47 18.47 20.56 -17.44
CA ILE A 47 19.94 20.45 -17.45
C ILE A 47 20.43 19.01 -17.45
N VAL A 48 19.51 18.05 -17.41
CA VAL A 48 19.78 16.61 -17.55
C VAL A 48 20.57 16.25 -18.80
N THR A 49 20.43 17.03 -19.87
CA THR A 49 21.15 16.82 -21.13
C THR A 49 22.57 17.37 -21.09
N THR A 50 22.83 18.38 -20.24
CA THR A 50 24.13 19.06 -20.12
C THR A 50 24.95 18.55 -18.94
N ASP A 51 24.30 18.01 -17.90
CA ASP A 51 24.92 17.36 -16.74
C ASP A 51 24.70 15.83 -16.78
N PRO A 52 25.74 15.06 -17.16
CA PRO A 52 25.66 13.59 -17.21
C PRO A 52 25.35 12.94 -15.85
N SER A 53 25.67 13.60 -14.74
CA SER A 53 25.45 13.08 -13.39
C SER A 53 23.96 13.16 -13.01
N ALA A 54 23.31 14.30 -13.28
CA ALA A 54 21.87 14.49 -13.12
C ALA A 54 21.06 13.48 -13.95
N GLY A 55 21.42 13.32 -15.24
CA GLY A 55 20.77 12.34 -16.10
C GLY A 55 20.98 10.89 -15.64
N ARG A 56 22.14 10.54 -15.09
CA ARG A 56 22.37 9.21 -14.47
C ARG A 56 21.50 9.01 -13.23
N HIS A 57 21.42 10.01 -12.35
CA HIS A 57 20.62 9.91 -11.13
C HIS A 57 19.14 9.67 -11.42
N LEU A 58 18.55 10.44 -12.32
CA LEU A 58 17.14 10.28 -12.71
C LEU A 58 16.87 8.93 -13.37
N ARG A 59 17.78 8.45 -14.23
CA ARG A 59 17.65 7.09 -14.81
C ARG A 59 17.62 6.01 -13.73
N MET A 60 18.48 6.13 -12.71
CA MET A 60 18.48 5.20 -11.59
C MET A 60 17.17 5.26 -10.79
N LEU A 61 16.63 6.47 -10.53
CA LEU A 61 15.34 6.61 -9.85
C LEU A 61 14.20 6.01 -10.66
N TYR A 62 14.16 6.23 -11.97
CA TYR A 62 13.15 5.65 -12.85
C TYR A 62 13.25 4.13 -12.89
N GLN A 63 14.47 3.59 -13.01
CA GLN A 63 14.69 2.15 -12.97
C GLN A 63 14.29 1.54 -11.62
N LEU A 64 14.55 2.23 -10.51
CA LEU A 64 14.10 1.81 -9.18
C LEU A 64 12.57 1.76 -9.10
N LEU A 65 11.88 2.77 -9.62
CA LEU A 65 10.41 2.79 -9.74
C LEU A 65 9.92 1.56 -10.53
N LEU A 66 10.50 1.30 -11.69
CA LEU A 66 10.07 0.18 -12.54
C LEU A 66 10.30 -1.17 -11.87
N THR A 67 11.50 -1.41 -11.35
CA THR A 67 11.90 -2.68 -10.74
C THR A 67 11.21 -2.97 -9.42
N THR A 68 10.74 -1.93 -8.72
CA THR A 68 10.03 -2.09 -7.45
C THR A 68 8.53 -2.26 -7.65
N TYR A 69 7.91 -1.52 -8.58
CA TYR A 69 6.45 -1.39 -8.67
C TYR A 69 5.82 -1.80 -10.00
N VAL A 70 6.55 -1.81 -11.12
CA VAL A 70 5.92 -1.90 -12.47
C VAL A 70 6.20 -3.22 -13.18
N ILE A 71 7.43 -3.74 -13.06
CA ILE A 71 7.84 -4.97 -13.74
C ILE A 71 7.02 -6.15 -13.20
N PRO A 72 6.52 -7.06 -14.07
CA PRO A 72 5.82 -8.26 -13.60
C PRO A 72 6.70 -9.10 -12.66
N GLY A 73 6.14 -9.48 -11.51
CA GLY A 73 6.87 -10.19 -10.45
C GLY A 73 7.77 -9.28 -9.60
N ALA A 74 7.65 -7.96 -9.71
CA ALA A 74 8.34 -7.03 -8.82
C ALA A 74 7.87 -7.22 -7.36
N PRO A 75 8.76 -6.95 -6.38
CA PRO A 75 8.46 -7.22 -4.96
C PRO A 75 7.30 -6.38 -4.40
N ARG A 76 6.96 -5.26 -5.05
CA ARG A 76 5.82 -4.39 -4.71
C ARG A 76 5.03 -4.05 -5.96
N GLU A 77 4.86 -5.03 -6.85
CA GLU A 77 4.13 -4.84 -8.11
C GLU A 77 2.74 -4.24 -7.84
N VAL A 78 2.47 -3.07 -8.43
CA VAL A 78 1.16 -2.43 -8.35
C VAL A 78 0.26 -2.92 -9.49
N ASN A 79 -1.04 -2.98 -9.22
CA ASN A 79 -2.01 -3.42 -10.21
C ASN A 79 -2.16 -2.38 -11.33
N LEU A 80 -1.52 -2.63 -12.47
CA LEU A 80 -1.61 -1.83 -13.68
C LEU A 80 -2.16 -2.66 -14.83
N SER A 81 -2.99 -2.05 -15.67
CA SER A 81 -3.35 -2.64 -16.96
C SER A 81 -2.13 -2.84 -17.85
N SER A 82 -2.19 -3.81 -18.75
CA SER A 82 -1.09 -4.13 -19.67
C SER A 82 -0.66 -2.92 -20.51
N ASP A 83 -1.61 -2.10 -20.96
CA ASP A 83 -1.33 -0.91 -21.77
C ASP A 83 -0.58 0.17 -20.98
N VAL A 84 -1.04 0.44 -19.75
CA VAL A 84 -0.38 1.41 -18.86
C VAL A 84 1.02 0.91 -18.50
N ARG A 85 1.16 -0.35 -18.10
CA ARG A 85 2.47 -0.96 -17.82
C ARG A 85 3.39 -0.88 -19.04
N GLY A 86 2.88 -1.23 -20.21
CA GLY A 86 3.59 -1.13 -21.49
C GLY A 86 4.11 0.29 -21.72
N SER A 87 3.27 1.31 -21.53
CA SER A 87 3.65 2.72 -21.70
C SER A 87 4.84 3.13 -20.82
N LEU A 88 4.90 2.65 -19.57
CA LEU A 88 6.00 2.93 -18.64
C LEU A 88 7.28 2.19 -19.06
N LEU A 89 7.17 0.92 -19.43
CA LEU A 89 8.33 0.10 -19.79
C LEU A 89 9.02 0.55 -21.09
N ARG A 90 8.36 1.35 -21.95
CA ARG A 90 8.97 1.93 -23.16
C ARG A 90 10.22 2.77 -22.91
N TYR A 91 10.36 3.32 -21.70
CA TYR A 91 11.48 4.18 -21.33
C TYR A 91 12.59 3.44 -20.56
N LYS A 92 12.42 2.15 -20.28
CA LYS A 92 13.32 1.36 -19.44
C LYS A 92 14.78 1.39 -19.90
N ASP A 93 15.00 1.25 -21.20
CA ASP A 93 16.34 1.10 -21.78
C ASP A 93 16.83 2.39 -22.48
N GLN A 94 16.18 3.52 -22.23
CA GLN A 94 16.53 4.78 -22.87
C GLN A 94 17.74 5.45 -22.20
N SER A 95 18.58 6.10 -23.03
CA SER A 95 19.76 6.82 -22.57
C SER A 95 19.43 8.15 -21.90
N THR A 96 18.25 8.71 -22.13
CA THR A 96 17.74 9.92 -21.49
C THR A 96 16.65 9.55 -20.49
N PRO A 97 16.65 10.12 -19.27
CA PRO A 97 15.55 9.86 -18.34
C PRO A 97 14.24 10.44 -18.92
N PRO A 98 13.10 9.76 -18.73
CA PRO A 98 11.82 10.23 -19.23
C PRO A 98 11.35 11.47 -18.47
N GLN A 99 10.56 12.30 -19.14
CA GLN A 99 9.87 13.42 -18.48
C GLN A 99 8.91 12.89 -17.41
N PRO A 100 8.64 13.65 -16.33
CA PRO A 100 7.74 13.22 -15.25
C PRO A 100 6.34 12.80 -15.73
N GLU A 101 5.84 13.42 -16.80
CA GLU A 101 4.54 13.14 -17.42
C GLU A 101 4.45 11.70 -17.94
N ALA A 102 5.57 11.04 -18.20
CA ALA A 102 5.60 9.64 -18.60
C ALA A 102 5.05 8.72 -17.50
N LEU A 103 5.12 9.11 -16.22
CA LEU A 103 4.56 8.34 -15.09
C LEU A 103 3.05 8.59 -14.89
N GLU A 104 2.51 9.65 -15.48
CA GLU A 104 1.16 10.12 -15.19
C GLU A 104 0.05 9.11 -15.50
N PRO A 105 0.10 8.32 -16.60
CA PRO A 105 -0.88 7.27 -16.84
C PRO A 105 -0.92 6.23 -15.71
N GLY A 106 0.25 5.86 -15.17
CA GLY A 106 0.36 4.94 -14.04
C GLY A 106 -0.18 5.55 -12.75
N VAL A 107 0.22 6.78 -12.45
CA VAL A 107 -0.25 7.49 -11.24
C VAL A 107 -1.77 7.65 -11.25
N LYS A 108 -2.34 8.07 -12.39
CA LYS A 108 -3.78 8.24 -12.56
C LYS A 108 -4.54 6.93 -12.37
N HIS A 109 -4.08 5.85 -13.02
CA HIS A 109 -4.71 4.53 -12.87
C HIS A 109 -4.73 4.06 -11.41
N ILE A 110 -3.63 4.29 -10.70
CA ILE A 110 -3.49 3.93 -9.30
C ILE A 110 -4.37 4.78 -8.39
N GLN A 111 -4.51 6.08 -8.66
CA GLN A 111 -5.45 6.94 -7.95
C GLN A 111 -6.89 6.48 -8.17
N GLU A 112 -7.28 6.18 -9.41
CA GLU A 112 -8.60 5.64 -9.73
C GLU A 112 -8.86 4.29 -9.03
N LEU A 113 -7.87 3.39 -8.97
CA LEU A 113 -7.97 2.12 -8.25
C LEU A 113 -8.17 2.33 -6.74
N MET A 114 -7.43 3.28 -6.15
CA MET A 114 -7.59 3.61 -4.74
C MET A 114 -8.98 4.15 -4.42
N GLU A 115 -9.48 5.08 -5.23
CA GLU A 115 -10.76 5.74 -5.03
C GLU A 115 -11.95 4.80 -5.29
N ASN A 116 -11.91 4.07 -6.40
CA ASN A 116 -13.06 3.30 -6.89
C ASN A 116 -13.13 1.87 -6.34
N SER A 117 -12.03 1.32 -5.80
CA SER A 117 -11.99 -0.06 -5.33
C SER A 117 -11.49 -0.18 -3.89
N ILE A 118 -10.25 0.22 -3.62
CA ILE A 118 -9.61 -0.03 -2.32
C ILE A 118 -10.33 0.72 -1.19
N PHE A 119 -10.78 1.95 -1.46
CA PHE A 119 -11.56 2.73 -0.50
C PHE A 119 -12.92 2.09 -0.20
N LEU A 120 -13.63 1.57 -1.21
CA LEU A 120 -14.90 0.87 -1.00
C LEU A 120 -14.72 -0.43 -0.21
N LEU A 121 -13.66 -1.19 -0.49
CA LEU A 121 -13.32 -2.40 0.26
C LEU A 121 -13.05 -2.08 1.74
N PHE A 122 -12.32 -1.00 2.02
CA PHE A 122 -12.13 -0.50 3.37
C PHE A 122 -13.48 -0.18 4.04
N LEU A 123 -14.36 0.59 3.39
CA LEU A 123 -15.68 0.91 3.95
C LEU A 123 -16.51 -0.33 4.26
N ASN A 124 -16.52 -1.33 3.36
CA ASN A 124 -17.22 -2.59 3.57
C ASN A 124 -16.64 -3.39 4.74
N SER A 125 -15.31 -3.42 4.91
CA SER A 125 -14.65 -4.09 6.04
C SER A 125 -15.01 -3.47 7.40
N CYS A 126 -15.29 -2.16 7.40
CA CYS A 126 -15.75 -1.43 8.59
C CYS A 126 -17.23 -1.65 8.88
N ALA A 127 -18.01 -1.96 7.84
CA ALA A 127 -19.46 -2.13 7.89
C ALA A 127 -19.90 -3.57 8.23
N THR A 128 -18.98 -4.53 8.36
CA THR A 128 -19.29 -5.88 8.86
C THR A 128 -19.13 -5.94 10.38
N PRO A 129 -20.17 -5.71 11.19
CA PRO A 129 -20.21 -6.30 12.51
C PRO A 129 -20.29 -7.81 12.31
N SER A 130 -19.39 -8.54 12.96
CA SER A 130 -19.42 -9.99 13.07
C SER A 130 -20.84 -10.48 13.37
N CYS A 131 -21.56 -10.96 12.36
CA CYS A 131 -22.80 -11.68 12.56
C CYS A 131 -22.41 -13.11 12.96
N GLN A 132 -21.86 -13.26 14.17
CA GLN A 132 -21.93 -14.54 14.86
C GLN A 132 -23.40 -14.72 15.24
N VAL A 133 -24.17 -15.29 14.32
CA VAL A 133 -25.43 -15.94 14.65
C VAL A 133 -25.06 -17.10 15.57
N LEU A 134 -25.04 -16.84 16.87
CA LEU A 134 -25.29 -17.87 17.88
C LEU A 134 -26.72 -18.34 17.65
N ALA A 135 -26.89 -19.36 16.80
CA ALA A 135 -28.12 -20.14 16.81
C ALA A 135 -28.10 -20.96 18.11
N PRO A 136 -29.09 -20.81 19.01
CA PRO A 136 -29.27 -21.74 20.10
C PRO A 136 -29.93 -22.99 19.51
N GLU A 137 -29.14 -23.99 19.14
CA GLU A 137 -29.69 -25.31 18.86
C GLU A 137 -30.08 -25.94 20.20
N VAL A 138 -31.37 -25.88 20.48
CA VAL A 138 -32.06 -26.60 21.55
C VAL A 138 -31.96 -28.10 21.30
N SER A 139 -30.85 -28.72 21.66
CA SER A 139 -30.75 -30.18 21.70
C SER A 139 -31.43 -30.74 22.95
N ASN A 140 -32.47 -31.51 22.68
CA ASN A 140 -33.29 -32.24 23.62
C ASN A 140 -32.49 -33.15 24.56
N MET A 141 -32.92 -33.10 25.81
CA MET A 141 -32.90 -34.12 26.86
C MET A 141 -32.57 -35.56 26.42
N ILE A 142 -31.42 -36.09 26.88
CA ILE A 142 -31.31 -37.47 27.37
C ILE A 142 -30.41 -37.49 28.62
N ASP A 143 -31.03 -37.86 29.74
CA ASP A 143 -30.38 -38.20 31.01
C ASP A 143 -29.73 -39.58 30.86
N VAL A 144 -28.40 -39.65 30.98
CA VAL A 144 -27.71 -40.91 31.33
C VAL A 144 -26.56 -40.57 32.28
N LYS A 145 -26.84 -40.75 33.56
CA LYS A 145 -25.85 -40.86 34.63
C LYS A 145 -25.10 -42.18 34.49
N LEU A 146 -23.80 -42.15 34.23
CA LEU A 146 -22.91 -43.27 34.57
C LEU A 146 -21.55 -42.75 35.07
N ASP A 147 -21.34 -43.00 36.35
CA ASP A 147 -20.12 -42.80 37.12
C ASP A 147 -19.02 -43.77 36.66
N SER A 148 -17.80 -43.27 36.47
CA SER A 148 -16.59 -44.00 36.86
C SER A 148 -15.38 -43.07 36.91
N SER A 149 -14.80 -42.97 38.10
CA SER A 149 -13.53 -42.33 38.43
C SER A 149 -12.34 -43.14 37.90
N VAL A 150 -11.20 -42.47 37.56
CA VAL A 150 -9.83 -42.74 38.10
C VAL A 150 -8.69 -42.15 37.22
N THR A 151 -7.97 -41.22 37.86
CA THR A 151 -6.52 -40.90 37.88
C THR A 151 -5.68 -40.55 36.64
N SER A 152 -5.02 -39.37 36.79
CA SER A 152 -3.58 -39.08 36.62
C SER A 152 -2.98 -39.10 35.22
N SER A 153 -2.46 -37.94 34.77
CA SER A 153 -1.01 -37.72 34.68
C SER A 153 -0.73 -36.33 34.12
N GLY A 154 -0.01 -35.50 34.87
CA GLY A 154 0.41 -34.17 34.45
C GLY A 154 1.54 -34.21 33.41
N ASN A 155 1.51 -33.26 32.48
CA ASN A 155 2.68 -32.86 31.71
C ASN A 155 2.73 -31.33 31.58
N ASP A 156 3.65 -30.74 32.33
CA ASP A 156 4.11 -29.36 32.17
C ASP A 156 5.05 -29.30 30.96
N SER A 157 4.79 -28.38 30.03
CA SER A 157 5.76 -27.93 29.03
C SER A 157 5.33 -26.56 28.49
N THR A 158 5.63 -25.51 29.26
CA THR A 158 5.66 -24.15 28.74
C THR A 158 7.05 -23.85 28.15
N LYS A 159 7.14 -23.77 26.81
CA LYS A 159 8.27 -23.14 26.12
C LYS A 159 7.72 -22.03 25.22
N SER A 160 7.59 -20.84 25.80
CA SER A 160 7.21 -19.62 25.08
C SER A 160 8.41 -19.11 24.27
N LEU A 161 8.37 -19.28 22.96
CA LEU A 161 9.32 -18.66 22.03
C LEU A 161 8.99 -17.17 21.88
N HIS A 162 9.97 -16.35 22.23
CA HIS A 162 9.98 -14.90 22.14
C HIS A 162 9.96 -14.45 20.67
N VAL A 163 8.80 -14.04 20.15
CA VAL A 163 8.72 -13.37 18.84
C VAL A 163 9.06 -11.89 19.03
N ASN A 164 10.27 -11.56 18.58
CA ASN A 164 10.78 -10.20 18.45
C ASN A 164 9.92 -9.40 17.46
N SER A 165 8.97 -8.63 17.98
CA SER A 165 8.18 -7.68 17.20
C SER A 165 9.01 -6.43 16.90
N LYS A 166 9.83 -6.50 15.85
CA LYS A 166 10.43 -5.32 15.22
C LYS A 166 9.30 -4.45 14.66
N ARG A 167 8.99 -3.35 15.34
CA ARG A 167 8.11 -2.28 14.86
C ARG A 167 8.71 -1.70 13.57
N PRO A 168 7.95 -1.57 12.46
CA PRO A 168 8.44 -0.83 11.32
C PRO A 168 8.43 0.67 11.63
N PHE A 169 9.56 1.25 11.27
CA PHE A 169 10.00 2.62 11.44
C PHE A 169 9.10 3.57 10.61
N LEU A 170 7.96 3.99 11.14
CA LEU A 170 7.17 5.07 10.53
C LEU A 170 7.86 6.40 10.83
N SER A 171 8.84 6.73 9.98
CA SER A 171 9.59 7.97 10.03
C SER A 171 8.66 9.17 9.78
N HIS A 172 8.93 10.25 10.52
CA HIS A 172 8.16 11.48 10.71
C HIS A 172 7.74 12.27 9.45
N HIS A 173 7.98 11.76 8.24
CA HIS A 173 7.72 12.45 6.98
C HIS A 173 6.24 12.47 6.53
N MET A 174 5.35 11.72 7.20
CA MET A 174 3.94 11.61 6.78
C MET A 174 3.01 12.70 7.35
N ARG A 175 3.52 13.63 8.18
CA ARG A 175 2.68 14.68 8.82
C ARG A 175 2.22 15.79 7.85
N ALA A 176 2.79 15.88 6.65
CA ALA A 176 2.49 16.93 5.67
C ALA A 176 1.53 16.50 4.54
N LEU A 177 0.90 15.33 4.64
CA LEU A 177 -0.05 14.87 3.64
C LEU A 177 -1.43 15.48 3.90
N SER A 178 -1.69 16.64 3.30
CA SER A 178 -3.06 17.11 3.04
C SER A 178 -3.69 16.22 1.96
N TRP A 179 -4.12 15.03 2.37
CA TRP A 179 -4.91 14.10 1.56
C TRP A 179 -6.04 13.55 2.43
N PRO A 180 -7.31 13.49 1.98
CA PRO A 180 -7.82 13.61 0.60
C PRO A 180 -8.31 15.02 0.19
N PRO A 181 -8.44 15.34 -1.12
CA PRO A 181 -8.92 16.64 -1.60
C PRO A 181 -10.46 16.70 -1.66
N TRP A 182 -11.15 16.52 -0.53
CA TRP A 182 -12.56 16.94 -0.40
C TRP A 182 -12.61 18.25 0.40
N GLY A 183 -12.09 19.29 -0.24
CA GLY A 183 -12.05 20.65 0.30
C GLY A 183 -12.02 21.66 -0.84
N ARG A 184 -12.87 21.49 -1.85
CA ARG A 184 -13.16 22.55 -2.83
C ARG A 184 -14.50 23.17 -2.44
N GLN A 185 -14.44 24.47 -2.15
CA GLN A 185 -15.54 25.43 -1.96
C GLN A 185 -16.91 24.97 -2.45
N ARG A 186 -17.88 24.96 -1.53
CA ARG A 186 -19.29 25.23 -1.84
C ARG A 186 -19.65 26.55 -1.17
N GLY A 187 -20.07 27.53 -1.98
CA GLY A 187 -20.48 28.87 -1.53
C GLY A 187 -19.66 29.96 -2.20
#